data_AF-A0A2M6GL12-F1
#
_entry.id   AF-A0A2M6GL12-F1
#
_cell.length_a   1.000
_cell.length_b   1.000
_cell.length_c   1.000
_cell.angle_alpha   90.00
_cell.angle_beta   90.00
_cell.angle_gamma   90.00
#
_symmetry.space_group_name_H-M   'P 1'
#
loop_
_entity.id
_entity.type
_entity.pdbx_description
1 polymer ?
#
loop_
_entity_poly.entity_id
_entity_poly.type
_entity_poly.pdbx_seq_one_letter_code
_entity_poly.pdbx_strand_id
1 'polypeptide(L)' 'FKTRTNKTFSAFISELRISFACKLLMGDKSHIAQICYECGFNTLSNFNKQFKDITGTTPMKYKQEYLKLAPF' A
#
# COMPACT_ATOMS: atom_id res chain seq x y z
N PHE A 1 -16.86 -14.56 -6.49
CA PHE A 1 -15.98 -13.43 -6.92
C PHE A 1 -15.76 -13.35 -8.43
N LYS A 2 -15.47 -14.46 -9.15
CA LYS A 2 -15.27 -14.42 -10.61
C LYS A 2 -16.48 -13.99 -11.46
N THR A 3 -17.70 -13.98 -10.93
CA THR A 3 -18.92 -13.71 -11.72
C THR A 3 -19.41 -12.27 -11.71
N ARG A 4 -18.78 -11.34 -10.98
CA ARG A 4 -19.18 -9.91 -10.98
C ARG A 4 -18.05 -8.87 -10.98
N THR A 5 -16.79 -9.23 -10.67
CA THR A 5 -15.70 -8.23 -10.52
C THR A 5 -14.46 -8.45 -11.38
N ASN A 6 -14.39 -9.49 -12.23
CA ASN A 6 -13.20 -9.84 -13.04
C ASN A 6 -11.86 -9.90 -12.26
N LYS A 7 -11.91 -9.94 -10.92
CA LYS A 7 -10.75 -9.97 -10.03
C LYS A 7 -10.78 -11.23 -9.17
N THR A 8 -9.61 -11.77 -8.90
CA THR A 8 -9.47 -12.84 -7.90
C THR A 8 -9.72 -12.27 -6.51
N PHE A 9 -10.16 -13.12 -5.57
CA PHE A 9 -10.32 -12.72 -4.17
C PHE A 9 -9.01 -12.14 -3.60
N SER A 10 -7.88 -12.75 -3.94
CA SER A 10 -6.55 -12.29 -3.53
C SER A 10 -6.24 -10.88 -4.05
N ALA A 11 -6.59 -10.56 -5.29
CA ALA A 11 -6.39 -9.21 -5.83
C ALA A 11 -7.22 -8.16 -5.07
N PHE A 12 -8.47 -8.49 -4.75
CA PHE A 12 -9.32 -7.61 -3.93
C PHE A 12 -8.74 -7.39 -2.53
N ILE A 13 -8.27 -8.44 -1.87
CA ILE A 13 -7.60 -8.33 -0.56
C ILE A 13 -6.33 -7.49 -0.66
N SER A 14 -5.54 -7.65 -1.71
CA SER A 14 -4.36 -6.82 -1.95
C SER A 14 -4.71 -5.34 -2.09
N GLU A 15 -5.76 -5.00 -2.85
CA GLU A 15 -6.24 -3.62 -3.00
C GLU A 15 -6.63 -3.01 -1.65
N LEU A 16 -7.36 -3.75 -0.82
CA LEU A 16 -7.73 -3.31 0.53
C LEU A 16 -6.49 -3.07 1.41
N ARG A 17 -5.53 -4.01 1.39
CA ARG A 17 -4.28 -3.89 2.16
C ARG A 17 -3.45 -2.69 1.72
N ILE A 18 -3.31 -2.45 0.41
CA ILE A 18 -2.59 -1.29 -0.11
C ILE A 18 -3.32 0.01 0.21
N SER A 19 -4.66 0.04 0.15
CA SER A 19 -5.44 1.21 0.56
C SER A 19 -5.21 1.57 2.03
N PHE A 20 -5.13 0.56 2.90
CA PHE A 20 -4.77 0.77 4.31
C PHE A 20 -3.33 1.26 4.48
N ALA A 21 -2.37 0.68 3.75
CA ALA A 21 -0.98 1.14 3.75
C ALA A 21 -0.83 2.61 3.36
N CYS A 22 -1.58 3.08 2.35
CA CYS A 22 -1.58 4.50 1.96
C CYS A 22 -2.00 5.40 3.11
N LYS A 23 -3.03 5.01 3.89
CA LYS A 23 -3.48 5.76 5.08
C LYS A 23 -2.41 5.84 6.16
N LEU A 24 -1.74 4.72 6.45
CA LEU A 24 -0.66 4.69 7.44
C LEU A 24 0.55 5.53 7.01
N LEU A 25 0.91 5.50 5.72
CA LEU A 25 2.02 6.29 5.17
C LEU A 25 1.79 7.80 5.26
N MET A 26 0.53 8.24 5.23
CA MET A 26 0.16 9.65 5.39
C MET A 26 0.14 10.09 6.86
N GLY A 27 -0.30 9.21 7.77
CA GLY A 27 -0.54 9.58 9.17
C GLY A 27 0.65 9.46 10.10
N ASP A 28 1.69 8.67 9.74
CA ASP A 28 2.69 8.24 10.72
C ASP A 28 4.15 8.35 10.22
N LYS A 29 5.06 8.64 11.15
CA LYS A 29 6.52 8.59 10.94
C LYS A 29 7.04 7.15 10.93
N SER A 30 6.20 6.14 11.14
CA SER A 30 6.59 4.74 11.15
C SER A 30 7.29 4.26 9.87
N HIS A 31 8.17 3.28 10.07
CA HIS A 31 9.05 2.75 9.05
C HIS A 31 8.25 1.88 8.06
N ILE A 32 8.56 1.97 6.77
CA ILE A 32 7.83 1.26 5.69
C ILE A 32 7.75 -0.25 5.96
N ALA A 33 8.80 -0.82 6.59
CA ALA A 33 8.83 -2.22 6.97
C ALA A 33 7.74 -2.58 7.99
N GLN A 34 7.47 -1.73 8.96
CA GLN A 34 6.42 -1.95 9.95
C GLN A 34 5.03 -1.90 9.30
N ILE A 35 4.80 -0.88 8.46
CA ILE A 35 3.55 -0.73 7.69
C ILE A 35 3.28 -1.96 6.82
N CYS A 36 4.31 -2.54 6.20
CA CYS A 36 4.19 -3.78 5.44
C CYS A 36 3.57 -4.92 6.27
N TYR A 37 4.09 -5.16 7.48
CA TYR A 37 3.60 -6.21 8.36
C TYR A 37 2.20 -5.91 8.91
N GLU A 38 1.94 -4.66 9.31
CA GLU A 38 0.61 -4.21 9.78
C GLU A 38 -0.48 -4.34 8.71
N CYS A 39 -0.11 -4.17 7.44
CA CYS A 39 -1.02 -4.38 6.30
C CYS A 39 -1.18 -5.86 5.92
N GLY A 40 -0.61 -6.80 6.69
CA GLY A 40 -0.75 -8.25 6.48
C GLY A 40 0.10 -8.83 5.36
N PHE A 41 1.21 -8.17 4.99
CA PHE A 41 2.21 -8.73 4.09
C PHE A 41 3.33 -9.42 4.87
N ASN A 42 3.73 -10.60 4.40
CA ASN A 42 4.78 -11.38 5.06
C ASN A 42 6.20 -10.94 4.66
N THR A 43 6.34 -10.25 3.52
CA THR A 43 7.64 -9.82 3.00
C THR A 43 7.56 -8.43 2.38
N LEU A 44 8.62 -7.66 2.59
CA LEU A 44 8.75 -6.30 2.05
C LEU A 44 8.78 -6.29 0.52
N SER A 45 9.38 -7.29 -0.12
CA SER A 45 9.45 -7.39 -1.57
C SER A 45 8.07 -7.55 -2.21
N ASN A 46 7.20 -8.41 -1.65
CA ASN A 46 5.83 -8.57 -2.15
C ASN A 46 5.00 -7.30 -1.90
N PHE A 47 5.13 -6.70 -0.71
CA PHE A 47 4.49 -5.42 -0.41
C PHE A 47 4.88 -4.34 -1.41
N ASN A 48 6.18 -4.11 -1.62
CA ASN A 48 6.67 -3.08 -2.53
C ASN A 48 6.18 -3.30 -3.97
N LYS A 49 6.19 -4.55 -4.44
CA LYS A 49 5.68 -4.90 -5.77
C LYS A 49 4.19 -4.55 -5.88
N GLN A 50 3.35 -5.07 -4.98
CA GLN A 50 1.91 -4.84 -5.07
C GLN A 50 1.52 -3.39 -4.82
N PHE A 51 2.22 -2.70 -3.92
CA PHE A 51 2.03 -1.27 -3.71
C PHE A 51 2.30 -0.51 -5.01
N LYS A 52 3.40 -0.80 -5.71
CA LYS A 52 3.71 -0.17 -7.00
C LYS A 52 2.73 -0.54 -8.09
N ASP A 53 2.33 -1.80 -8.18
CA ASP A 53 1.37 -2.27 -9.19
C ASP A 53 0.00 -1.60 -9.02
N ILE A 54 -0.42 -1.34 -7.77
CA ILE A 54 -1.74 -0.75 -7.45
C ILE A 54 -1.71 0.78 -7.43
N THR A 55 -0.65 1.42 -6.93
CA THR A 55 -0.56 2.88 -6.77
C THR A 55 0.24 3.60 -7.85
N GLY A 56 0.99 2.85 -8.67
CA GLY A 56 1.89 3.38 -9.70
C GLY A 56 3.25 3.85 -9.18
N THR A 57 3.49 3.84 -7.86
CA THR A 57 4.73 4.36 -7.25
C THR A 57 5.19 3.51 -6.06
N THR A 58 6.41 3.72 -5.58
CA THR A 58 6.90 2.97 -4.41
C THR A 58 6.36 3.58 -3.10
N PRO A 59 6.22 2.80 -2.01
CA PRO A 59 5.76 3.33 -0.73
C PRO A 59 6.58 4.53 -0.23
N MET A 60 7.90 4.49 -0.45
CA MET A 60 8.80 5.56 -0.05
C MET A 60 8.54 6.84 -0.85
N LYS A 61 8.42 6.72 -2.18
CA LYS A 61 8.14 7.86 -3.04
C LYS A 61 6.74 8.42 -2.77
N TYR A 62 5.75 7.56 -2.56
CA TYR A 62 4.39 7.94 -2.15
C TYR A 62 4.40 8.78 -0.86
N LYS A 63 5.10 8.31 0.18
CA LYS A 63 5.26 9.05 1.45
C LYS A 63 5.92 10.40 1.25
N GLN A 64 7.00 10.46 0.46
CA GLN A 64 7.69 11.72 0.17
C GLN A 64 6.83 12.71 -0.61
N GLU A 65 6.09 12.24 -1.62
CA GLU A 65 5.19 13.09 -2.41
C GLU A 65 4.07 13.65 -1.53
N TYR A 66 3.48 12.83 -0.66
CA TYR A 66 2.48 13.30 0.31
C TYR A 66 3.02 14.36 1.27
N LEU A 67 4.21 14.14 1.84
CA LEU A 67 4.84 15.11 2.75
C LEU A 67 5.20 16.43 2.05
N LYS A 68 5.46 16.41 0.73
CA LYS A 68 5.67 17.65 -0.05
C LYS A 68 4.36 18.37 -0.36
N LEU A 69 3.26 17.65 -0.53
CA LEU A 69 1.95 18.19 -0.89
C LEU A 69 1.14 18.69 0.32
N ALA A 70 1.46 18.27 1.54
CA ALA A 70 0.85 18.73 2.78
C ALA A 70 1.86 19.53 3.63
N PRO A 71 2.10 20.83 3.32
CA PRO A 71 3.11 21.65 4.01
C PRO A 71 2.65 22.24 5.36
N PHE A 72 1.73 21.60 6.09
CA PHE A 72 1.17 22.16 7.33
C PHE A 72 1.19 21.16 8.48
#